data_AF-A0A3M1YAL0-F1
#
_entry.id   AF-A0A3M1YAL0-F1
#
_cell.length_a   1.000
_cell.length_b   1.000
_cell.length_c   1.000
_cell.angle_alpha   90.00
_cell.angle_beta   90.00
_cell.angle_gamma   90.00
#
_symmetry.space_group_name_H-M   'P 1'
#
loop_
_entity.id
_entity.type
_entity.pdbx_description
1 polymer ?
#
loop_
_entity_poly.entity_id
_entity_poly.type
_entity_poly.pdbx_seq_one_letter_code
_entity_poly.pdbx_strand_id
1 'polypeptide(L)'
;LSDFIVNQAYAYISVTRPDITLRQFVLGRDDEGINLYFDGDDPFNGQIGAGANGLREGDYAFVFGGGVVHNAEAGIREVVPYASFMTVVDEDTPAGVYPPYRGAAGGAHAGALIIADDTEFDIFFHPTAVRPGQVMMLGADLVFAGQVAPTLRSYVEIEVTSPSGQVYTQSGYTNNLGYYYVPDTITLNESGRWQVEIVTLPAGVTSAGIPLEPLPRGGVLGATNNLFDVYVVPEDAQTLELTSGGGDIERAYGAGTAFNLTWQIPPDWTGVRAYHTVSTPSYVLSDGTLQVFGTTVSYQYSPAALSADFPNLESTSAGSGSSGSDVVTLTFAVLGTDANGDSAIRTRTVMIFHDRLYSVDGQVRGGDVE
;
A
#
# COMPACT_ATOMS: atom_id res chain seq x y z
N LEU A 1 -31.41 -7.57 43.53
CA LEU A 1 -31.83 -7.20 42.17
C LEU A 1 -30.56 -7.08 41.36
N SER A 2 -30.10 -8.22 40.87
CA SER A 2 -28.94 -8.36 40.00
C SER A 2 -29.31 -7.93 38.57
N ASP A 3 -28.44 -7.12 37.99
CA ASP A 3 -28.09 -7.13 36.55
C ASP A 3 -29.18 -6.83 35.52
N PHE A 4 -29.87 -5.70 35.64
CA PHE A 4 -30.38 -5.03 34.43
C PHE A 4 -29.38 -3.94 34.02
N ILE A 5 -28.36 -4.32 33.24
CA ILE A 5 -27.50 -3.34 32.59
C ILE A 5 -28.33 -2.68 31.49
N VAL A 6 -28.89 -1.52 31.79
CA VAL A 6 -29.70 -0.72 30.85
C VAL A 6 -28.84 -0.02 29.81
N ASN A 7 -27.59 0.31 30.14
CA ASN A 7 -26.63 1.03 29.29
C ASN A 7 -25.33 0.24 29.18
N GLN A 8 -24.95 -0.10 27.95
CA GLN A 8 -23.64 -0.61 27.60
C GLN A 8 -22.98 0.41 26.68
N ALA A 9 -21.84 0.94 27.10
CA ALA A 9 -21.04 1.82 26.26
C ALA A 9 -19.57 1.44 26.38
N TYR A 10 -18.89 1.42 25.24
CA TYR A 10 -17.44 1.27 25.18
C TYR A 10 -16.90 2.12 24.04
N ALA A 11 -15.66 2.59 24.18
CA ALA A 11 -14.93 3.20 23.09
C ALA A 11 -13.94 2.19 22.53
N TYR A 12 -13.66 2.27 21.23
CA TYR A 12 -12.57 1.56 20.60
C TYR A 12 -11.62 2.55 19.93
N ILE A 13 -10.34 2.23 19.91
CA ILE A 13 -9.31 2.92 19.15
C ILE A 13 -8.42 1.86 18.50
N SER A 14 -8.15 2.00 17.21
CA SER A 14 -7.25 1.15 16.43
C SER A 14 -6.31 2.06 15.66
N VAL A 15 -5.01 1.89 15.89
CA VAL A 15 -3.95 2.61 15.18
C VAL A 15 -3.22 1.59 14.32
N THR A 16 -3.24 1.80 13.01
CA THR A 16 -2.72 0.84 12.04
C THR A 16 -1.87 1.54 10.98
N ARG A 17 -0.65 1.04 10.78
CA ARG A 17 0.02 1.23 9.49
C ARG A 17 -0.65 0.33 8.45
N PRO A 18 -0.37 0.53 7.15
CA PRO A 18 -0.81 -0.40 6.11
C PRO A 18 -0.46 -1.88 6.32
N ASP A 19 0.60 -2.17 7.05
CA ASP A 19 1.20 -3.51 7.18
C ASP A 19 1.06 -4.13 8.57
N ILE A 20 1.00 -3.30 9.62
CA ILE A 20 0.96 -3.76 11.02
C ILE A 20 -0.06 -3.01 11.87
N THR A 21 -0.49 -3.65 12.94
CA THR A 21 -1.27 -2.99 14.00
C THR A 21 -0.31 -2.39 15.02
N LEU A 22 -0.34 -1.07 15.19
CA LEU A 22 0.48 -0.38 16.17
C LEU A 22 -0.11 -0.55 17.58
N ARG A 23 -1.42 -0.27 17.70
CA ARG A 23 -2.18 -0.47 18.93
C ARG A 23 -3.67 -0.66 18.67
N GLN A 24 -4.29 -1.41 19.58
CA GLN A 24 -5.74 -1.50 19.69
C GLN A 24 -6.15 -1.38 21.15
N PHE A 25 -7.18 -0.58 21.40
CA PHE A 25 -7.74 -0.35 22.72
C PHE A 25 -9.25 -0.51 22.65
N VAL A 26 -9.80 -1.16 23.68
CA VAL A 26 -11.22 -1.10 23.99
C VAL A 26 -11.30 -0.55 25.42
N LEU A 27 -12.11 0.48 25.60
CA LEU A 27 -12.29 1.16 26.87
C LEU A 27 -13.74 1.02 27.31
N GLY A 28 -13.96 0.19 28.32
CA GLY A 28 -15.23 0.06 29.04
C GLY A 28 -15.25 0.84 30.35
N ARG A 29 -16.39 0.76 31.05
CA ARG A 29 -16.62 1.46 32.33
C ARG A 29 -15.66 1.04 33.45
N ASP A 30 -15.19 -0.21 33.44
CA ASP A 30 -14.40 -0.79 34.54
C ASP A 30 -12.90 -0.89 34.21
N ASP A 31 -12.45 -0.29 33.10
CA ASP A 31 -11.05 -0.27 32.68
C ASP A 31 -10.31 0.94 33.30
N GLU A 32 -9.93 0.84 34.57
CA GLU A 32 -9.18 1.90 35.28
C GLU A 32 -7.67 1.92 34.97
N GLY A 33 -7.16 1.06 34.08
CA GLY A 33 -5.75 0.65 34.08
C GLY A 33 -4.92 0.81 32.81
N ILE A 34 -5.50 1.12 31.65
CA ILE A 34 -4.73 1.15 30.39
C ILE A 34 -4.55 2.60 29.92
N ASN A 35 -3.32 3.11 30.06
CA ASN A 35 -2.97 4.40 29.48
C ASN A 35 -3.03 4.31 27.94
N LEU A 36 -3.79 5.21 27.33
CA LEU A 36 -3.83 5.40 25.88
C LEU A 36 -2.53 6.10 25.39
N TYR A 37 -1.43 5.37 25.37
CA TYR A 37 -0.20 5.82 24.73
C TYR A 37 0.45 4.66 23.98
N PHE A 38 1.21 4.99 22.95
CA PHE A 38 2.19 4.11 22.37
C PHE A 38 3.42 4.91 22.04
N ASP A 39 4.54 4.20 22.01
CA ASP A 39 5.85 4.76 21.71
C ASP A 39 6.16 4.45 20.25
N GLY A 40 6.78 5.42 19.57
CA GLY A 40 7.31 5.21 18.23
C GLY A 40 8.45 4.21 18.24
N ASP A 41 9.21 4.12 19.33
CA ASP A 41 10.35 3.20 19.47
C ASP A 41 9.94 1.75 19.81
N ASP A 42 8.65 1.44 19.93
CA ASP A 42 8.16 0.08 20.17
C ASP A 42 8.36 -0.78 18.89
N PRO A 43 9.05 -1.93 18.93
CA PRO A 43 9.18 -2.84 17.79
C PRO A 43 7.89 -3.63 17.48
N PHE A 44 6.76 -3.19 18.02
CA PHE A 44 5.40 -3.70 17.80
C PHE A 44 5.27 -5.22 17.98
N ASN A 45 5.90 -5.72 19.05
CA ASN A 45 5.97 -7.15 19.40
C ASN A 45 6.57 -8.04 18.30
N GLY A 46 7.42 -7.49 17.43
CA GLY A 46 8.07 -8.25 16.37
C GLY A 46 7.09 -8.76 15.31
N GLN A 47 6.03 -8.00 15.02
CA GLN A 47 5.16 -8.28 13.87
C GLN A 47 5.99 -8.35 12.58
N ILE A 48 5.54 -9.18 11.62
CA ILE A 48 6.16 -9.25 10.30
C ILE A 48 6.04 -7.87 9.63
N GLY A 49 7.15 -7.33 9.12
CA GLY A 49 7.18 -6.00 8.51
C GLY A 49 7.34 -4.84 9.49
N ALA A 50 7.33 -5.07 10.81
CA ALA A 50 7.30 -3.98 11.78
C ALA A 50 8.59 -3.15 11.86
N GLY A 51 9.71 -3.70 11.41
CA GLY A 51 11.01 -3.12 11.63
C GLY A 51 11.56 -3.39 13.04
N ALA A 52 12.88 -3.51 13.14
CA ALA A 52 13.55 -3.65 14.44
C ALA A 52 13.55 -2.36 15.28
N ASN A 53 13.11 -1.27 14.66
CA ASN A 53 13.39 0.10 15.05
C ASN A 53 12.12 0.91 15.33
N GLY A 54 10.94 0.27 15.31
CA GLY A 54 9.66 0.94 15.46
C GLY A 54 9.37 1.90 14.30
N LEU A 55 8.63 2.97 14.57
CA LEU A 55 8.29 3.97 13.57
C LEU A 55 9.47 4.86 13.19
N ARG A 56 9.56 5.18 11.90
CA ARG A 56 10.59 6.03 11.31
C ARG A 56 9.98 7.22 10.57
N GLU A 57 10.78 8.24 10.30
CA GLU A 57 10.34 9.36 9.46
C GLU A 57 9.78 8.85 8.14
N GLY A 58 8.60 9.35 7.74
CA GLY A 58 7.88 8.88 6.56
C GLY A 58 6.92 7.72 6.85
N ASP A 59 6.94 7.12 8.04
CA ASP A 59 5.87 6.22 8.44
C ASP A 59 4.57 6.98 8.69
N TYR A 60 3.45 6.30 8.44
CA TYR A 60 2.14 6.85 8.73
C TYR A 60 1.20 5.79 9.26
N ALA A 61 0.17 6.25 9.97
CA ALA A 61 -0.90 5.38 10.42
C ALA A 61 -2.26 6.05 10.28
N PHE A 62 -3.25 5.20 10.05
CA PHE A 62 -4.64 5.54 10.21
C PHE A 62 -5.05 5.27 11.65
N VAL A 63 -5.70 6.26 12.27
CA VAL A 63 -6.23 6.18 13.62
C VAL A 63 -7.74 6.12 13.49
N PHE A 64 -8.29 4.94 13.69
CA PHE A 64 -9.72 4.73 13.74
C PHE A 64 -10.18 4.63 15.18
N GLY A 65 -11.36 5.17 15.48
CA GLY A 65 -11.96 4.97 16.77
C GLY A 65 -13.46 5.19 16.73
N GLY A 66 -14.08 5.12 17.89
CA GLY A 66 -15.49 5.45 18.01
C GLY A 66 -16.09 4.99 19.33
N GLY A 67 -17.24 5.57 19.64
CA GLY A 67 -18.08 5.12 20.75
C GLY A 67 -19.16 4.17 20.24
N VAL A 68 -19.35 3.05 20.93
CA VAL A 68 -20.50 2.17 20.75
C VAL A 68 -21.42 2.37 21.94
N VAL A 69 -22.68 2.69 21.67
CA VAL A 69 -23.69 2.93 22.72
C VAL A 69 -24.89 2.03 22.45
N HIS A 70 -25.22 1.20 23.44
CA HIS A 70 -26.40 0.35 23.45
C HIS A 70 -27.22 0.64 24.71
N ASN A 71 -28.45 1.10 24.52
CA ASN A 71 -29.43 1.27 25.59
C ASN A 71 -30.73 0.57 25.21
N ALA A 72 -31.06 -0.49 25.93
CA ALA A 72 -32.22 -1.33 25.64
C ALA A 72 -33.56 -0.62 25.96
N GLU A 73 -33.61 0.22 26.99
CA GLU A 73 -34.84 0.94 27.38
C GLU A 73 -35.16 2.10 26.43
N ALA A 74 -34.12 2.79 25.94
CA ALA A 74 -34.25 3.87 24.98
C ALA A 74 -34.27 3.38 23.52
N GLY A 75 -34.05 2.08 23.27
CA GLY A 75 -33.96 1.50 21.93
C GLY A 75 -32.76 2.01 21.12
N ILE A 76 -31.69 2.46 21.78
CA ILE A 76 -30.51 3.03 21.12
C ILE A 76 -29.51 1.91 20.84
N ARG A 77 -29.03 1.83 19.61
CA ARG A 77 -27.90 0.98 19.21
C ARG A 77 -27.09 1.71 18.15
N GLU A 78 -26.20 2.58 18.59
CA GLU A 78 -25.47 3.51 17.73
C GLU A 78 -23.95 3.30 17.81
N VAL A 79 -23.29 3.61 16.70
CA VAL A 79 -21.84 3.73 16.60
C VAL A 79 -21.52 5.14 16.12
N VAL A 80 -20.68 5.84 16.87
CA VAL A 80 -20.19 7.17 16.50
C VAL A 80 -18.72 7.03 16.11
N PRO A 81 -18.41 6.92 14.82
CA PRO A 81 -17.05 6.66 14.37
C PRO A 81 -16.19 7.94 14.36
N TYR A 82 -14.89 7.72 14.44
CA TYR A 82 -13.84 8.70 14.31
C TYR A 82 -12.74 8.13 13.42
N ALA A 83 -12.16 8.98 12.58
CA ALA A 83 -10.97 8.65 11.82
C ALA A 83 -10.04 9.88 11.82
N SER A 84 -8.75 9.63 12.01
CA SER A 84 -7.70 10.60 11.75
C SER A 84 -6.49 9.91 11.12
N PHE A 85 -5.53 10.75 10.74
CA PHE A 85 -4.32 10.33 10.10
C PHE A 85 -3.14 10.91 10.89
N MET A 86 -2.10 10.11 11.08
CA MET A 86 -0.84 10.55 11.65
C MET A 86 0.30 10.22 10.71
N THR A 87 1.30 11.09 10.69
CA THR A 87 2.56 10.93 9.98
C THR A 87 3.69 11.08 10.99
N VAL A 88 4.76 10.35 10.79
CA VAL A 88 5.98 10.42 11.59
C VAL A 88 6.96 11.30 10.82
N VAL A 89 7.38 12.36 11.49
CA VAL A 89 8.27 13.39 10.94
C VAL A 89 9.64 13.29 11.61
N ASP A 90 10.62 13.98 11.02
CA ASP A 90 11.95 14.14 11.60
C ASP A 90 11.90 14.62 13.07
N GLU A 91 12.88 14.20 13.88
CA GLU A 91 12.93 14.44 15.33
C GLU A 91 13.03 15.94 15.70
N ASP A 92 13.58 16.76 14.81
CA ASP A 92 13.67 18.21 15.01
C ASP A 92 12.36 18.93 14.69
N THR A 93 11.37 18.24 14.09
CA THR A 93 10.05 18.79 13.78
C THR A 93 9.12 18.66 14.99
N PRO A 94 8.53 19.77 15.50
CA PRO A 94 7.61 19.71 16.62
C PRO A 94 6.36 18.88 16.30
N ALA A 95 6.06 17.91 17.17
CA ALA A 95 4.81 17.17 17.11
C ALA A 95 3.60 18.11 17.32
N GLY A 96 2.53 17.91 16.54
CA GLY A 96 1.34 18.74 16.63
C GLY A 96 0.17 18.19 15.84
N VAL A 97 -1.01 18.76 16.08
CA VAL A 97 -2.25 18.43 15.36
C VAL A 97 -2.64 19.63 14.51
N TYR A 98 -2.73 19.41 13.20
CA TYR A 98 -2.98 20.47 12.22
C TYR A 98 -4.19 20.12 11.34
N PRO A 99 -4.97 21.12 10.89
CA PRO A 99 -5.88 20.91 9.77
C PRO A 99 -5.10 20.47 8.53
N PRO A 100 -5.69 19.61 7.68
CA PRO A 100 -5.00 19.06 6.52
C PRO A 100 -4.80 20.08 5.39
N TYR A 101 -4.23 19.61 4.28
CA TYR A 101 -4.07 20.36 3.03
C TYR A 101 -3.20 21.61 3.19
N ARG A 102 -2.17 21.54 4.05
CA ARG A 102 -1.24 22.65 4.31
C ARG A 102 -1.92 23.99 4.62
N GLY A 103 -3.02 23.95 5.36
CA GLY A 103 -3.74 25.17 5.71
C GLY A 103 -4.47 25.82 4.54
N ALA A 104 -4.79 25.09 3.47
CA ALA A 104 -5.61 25.58 2.34
C ALA A 104 -6.98 26.14 2.76
N ALA A 105 -7.45 25.80 3.96
CA ALA A 105 -8.65 26.37 4.58
C ALA A 105 -8.37 27.55 5.55
N GLY A 106 -7.14 28.10 5.58
CA GLY A 106 -6.74 29.24 6.42
C GLY A 106 -6.27 28.91 7.83
N GLY A 107 -6.04 27.63 8.14
CA GLY A 107 -5.54 27.17 9.44
C GLY A 107 -4.01 27.04 9.50
N ALA A 108 -3.46 26.82 10.70
CA ALA A 108 -2.04 26.53 10.88
C ALA A 108 -1.65 25.20 10.21
N HIS A 109 -0.39 25.05 9.79
CA HIS A 109 0.13 23.83 9.18
C HIS A 109 1.60 23.59 9.55
N ALA A 110 2.05 22.34 9.47
CA ALA A 110 3.44 21.93 9.69
C ALA A 110 4.19 21.55 8.40
N GLY A 111 3.55 21.64 7.23
CA GLY A 111 4.13 21.19 5.96
C GLY A 111 3.23 20.17 5.27
N ALA A 112 3.79 19.47 4.30
CA ALA A 112 3.10 18.40 3.59
C ALA A 112 2.67 17.28 4.55
N LEU A 113 1.69 16.48 4.14
CA LEU A 113 1.25 15.33 4.93
C LEU A 113 2.33 14.25 4.96
N ILE A 114 2.94 13.99 3.80
CA ILE A 114 4.06 13.06 3.60
C ILE A 114 4.99 13.64 2.54
N ILE A 115 6.28 13.35 2.68
CA ILE A 115 7.28 13.56 1.63
C ILE A 115 7.84 12.17 1.29
N ALA A 116 7.82 11.79 0.01
CA ALA A 116 8.37 10.53 -0.46
C ALA A 116 8.94 10.73 -1.86
N ASP A 117 10.18 10.28 -2.10
CA ASP A 117 10.91 10.49 -3.37
C ASP A 117 10.86 11.97 -3.82
N ASP A 118 11.25 12.87 -2.90
CA ASP A 118 11.21 14.34 -3.05
C ASP A 118 9.84 14.93 -3.44
N THR A 119 8.78 14.14 -3.40
CA THR A 119 7.42 14.53 -3.75
C THR A 119 6.61 14.81 -2.49
N GLU A 120 6.06 16.01 -2.40
CA GLU A 120 5.19 16.43 -1.30
C GLU A 120 3.73 16.02 -1.57
N PHE A 121 3.13 15.27 -0.65
CA PHE A 121 1.74 14.83 -0.71
C PHE A 121 0.91 15.54 0.35
N ASP A 122 -0.16 16.22 -0.07
CA ASP A 122 -1.16 16.85 0.83
C ASP A 122 -2.44 16.04 0.97
N ILE A 123 -2.62 15.10 0.05
CA ILE A 123 -3.69 14.12 0.00
C ILE A 123 -3.16 12.91 -0.76
N PHE A 124 -3.55 11.70 -0.37
CA PHE A 124 -3.22 10.49 -1.13
C PHE A 124 -4.26 9.40 -0.91
N PHE A 125 -4.27 8.43 -1.82
CA PHE A 125 -5.10 7.23 -1.78
C PHE A 125 -4.23 6.04 -1.41
N HIS A 126 -4.60 5.32 -0.35
CA HIS A 126 -4.00 4.06 0.05
C HIS A 126 -4.87 2.89 -0.45
N PRO A 127 -4.46 2.16 -1.50
CA PRO A 127 -5.23 1.05 -2.03
C PRO A 127 -5.29 -0.14 -1.07
N THR A 128 -6.48 -0.70 -0.88
CA THR A 128 -6.70 -1.88 -0.02
C THR A 128 -7.19 -3.11 -0.78
N ALA A 129 -7.74 -2.93 -1.98
CA ALA A 129 -8.24 -4.04 -2.82
C ALA A 129 -7.23 -4.49 -3.89
N VAL A 130 -6.73 -3.55 -4.70
CA VAL A 130 -5.66 -3.81 -5.69
C VAL A 130 -4.39 -3.07 -5.29
N ARG A 131 -3.24 -3.72 -5.40
CA ARG A 131 -1.93 -3.16 -5.06
C ARG A 131 -1.06 -2.91 -6.30
N PRO A 132 -0.17 -1.90 -6.25
CA PRO A 132 0.88 -1.74 -7.26
C PRO A 132 1.69 -3.01 -7.49
N GLY A 133 1.86 -3.40 -8.75
CA GLY A 133 2.60 -4.60 -9.14
C GLY A 133 1.87 -5.91 -8.83
N GLN A 134 0.58 -5.89 -8.51
CA GLN A 134 -0.17 -7.10 -8.25
C GLN A 134 -0.31 -7.96 -9.51
N VAL A 135 -0.20 -9.28 -9.33
CA VAL A 135 -0.43 -10.27 -10.40
C VAL A 135 -1.85 -10.81 -10.27
N MET A 136 -2.61 -10.74 -11.35
CA MET A 136 -4.02 -11.13 -11.43
C MET A 136 -4.22 -12.20 -12.51
N MET A 137 -5.25 -13.02 -12.36
CA MET A 137 -5.64 -13.95 -13.42
C MET A 137 -6.46 -13.27 -14.51
N LEU A 138 -6.27 -13.72 -15.75
CA LEU A 138 -7.17 -13.41 -16.86
C LEU A 138 -8.61 -13.82 -16.51
N GLY A 139 -9.55 -12.91 -16.71
CA GLY A 139 -10.96 -13.06 -16.38
C GLY A 139 -11.34 -12.67 -14.95
N ALA A 140 -10.39 -12.34 -14.09
CA ALA A 140 -10.67 -11.85 -12.74
C ALA A 140 -11.29 -10.44 -12.77
N ASP A 141 -12.05 -10.12 -11.72
CA ASP A 141 -12.63 -8.79 -11.53
C ASP A 141 -11.67 -7.88 -10.77
N LEU A 142 -11.29 -6.78 -11.40
CA LEU A 142 -10.54 -5.70 -10.77
C LEU A 142 -11.51 -4.80 -10.00
N VAL A 143 -11.30 -4.73 -8.69
CA VAL A 143 -12.11 -3.95 -7.73
C VAL A 143 -11.23 -2.88 -7.09
N PHE A 144 -11.79 -1.69 -6.90
CA PHE A 144 -11.11 -0.59 -6.24
C PHE A 144 -11.74 -0.25 -4.89
N ALA A 145 -10.93 -0.36 -3.85
CA ALA A 145 -11.26 0.09 -2.51
C ALA A 145 -10.00 0.63 -1.85
N GLY A 146 -10.13 1.63 -0.98
CA GLY A 146 -8.98 2.23 -0.33
C GLY A 146 -9.33 3.34 0.64
N GLN A 147 -8.34 3.74 1.41
CA GLN A 147 -8.45 4.79 2.40
C GLN A 147 -7.78 6.05 1.89
N VAL A 148 -8.46 7.19 1.94
CA VAL A 148 -7.86 8.49 1.66
C VAL A 148 -7.25 9.05 2.94
N ALA A 149 -6.06 9.61 2.80
CA ALA A 149 -5.37 10.41 3.81
C ALA A 149 -5.31 11.87 3.32
N PRO A 150 -5.66 12.87 4.14
CA PRO A 150 -6.31 12.73 5.46
C PRO A 150 -7.66 12.01 5.37
N THR A 151 -8.11 11.43 6.47
CA THR A 151 -9.37 10.64 6.58
C THR A 151 -10.62 11.52 6.57
N LEU A 152 -10.80 12.26 5.48
CA LEU A 152 -11.94 13.12 5.21
C LEU A 152 -12.66 12.67 3.94
N ARG A 153 -13.89 13.17 3.79
CA ARG A 153 -14.64 13.00 2.54
C ARG A 153 -13.82 13.58 1.38
N SER A 154 -13.63 12.78 0.36
CA SER A 154 -12.82 13.08 -0.82
C SER A 154 -13.50 12.52 -2.05
N TYR A 155 -13.15 13.06 -3.21
CA TYR A 155 -13.57 12.53 -4.51
C TYR A 155 -12.39 11.78 -5.11
N VAL A 156 -12.65 10.59 -5.65
CA VAL A 156 -11.65 9.70 -6.24
C VAL A 156 -12.04 9.43 -7.69
N GLU A 157 -11.08 9.58 -8.59
CA GLU A 157 -11.17 9.23 -10.00
C GLU A 157 -10.15 8.15 -10.30
N ILE A 158 -10.57 7.15 -11.06
CA ILE A 158 -9.76 5.99 -11.42
C ILE A 158 -9.86 5.82 -12.93
N GLU A 159 -8.72 5.78 -13.59
CA GLU A 159 -8.59 5.43 -15.00
C GLU A 159 -7.77 4.15 -15.12
N VAL A 160 -8.28 3.19 -15.89
CA VAL A 160 -7.60 1.91 -16.13
C VAL A 160 -7.42 1.73 -17.63
N THR A 161 -6.17 1.57 -18.05
CA THR A 161 -5.80 1.32 -19.45
C THR A 161 -5.37 -0.14 -19.62
N SER A 162 -6.08 -0.87 -20.48
CA SER A 162 -5.77 -2.24 -20.87
C SER A 162 -4.55 -2.35 -21.82
N PRO A 163 -4.00 -3.56 -22.03
CA PRO A 163 -2.90 -3.79 -22.98
C PRO A 163 -3.17 -3.29 -24.40
N SER A 164 -4.41 -3.41 -24.89
CA SER A 164 -4.83 -2.90 -26.21
C SER A 164 -5.02 -1.38 -26.26
N GLY A 165 -5.01 -0.70 -25.11
CA GLY A 165 -5.26 0.74 -24.98
C GLY A 165 -6.72 1.10 -24.77
N GLN A 166 -7.62 0.13 -24.56
CA GLN A 166 -8.98 0.42 -24.10
C GLN A 166 -8.92 1.01 -22.68
N VAL A 167 -9.62 2.13 -22.49
CA VAL A 167 -9.71 2.87 -21.23
C VAL A 167 -11.04 2.61 -20.53
N TYR A 168 -10.97 2.34 -19.24
CA TYR A 168 -12.11 2.21 -18.33
C TYR A 168 -12.01 3.30 -17.26
N THR A 169 -13.13 3.88 -16.86
CA THR A 169 -13.16 4.91 -15.81
C THR A 169 -14.13 4.54 -14.71
N GLN A 170 -13.75 4.86 -13.48
CA GLN A 170 -14.62 4.82 -12.32
C GLN A 170 -14.39 6.08 -11.48
N SER A 171 -15.43 6.55 -10.80
CA SER A 171 -15.26 7.62 -9.83
C SER A 171 -16.31 7.55 -8.75
N GLY A 172 -16.05 8.22 -7.63
CA GLY A 172 -16.98 8.28 -6.53
C GLY A 172 -16.46 9.10 -5.37
N TYR A 173 -17.35 9.33 -4.41
CA TYR A 173 -16.97 9.95 -3.15
C TYR A 173 -16.66 8.88 -2.11
N THR A 174 -15.65 9.16 -1.29
CA THR A 174 -15.44 8.40 -0.07
C THR A 174 -16.58 8.66 0.93
N ASN A 175 -16.71 7.79 1.92
CA ASN A 175 -17.54 8.08 3.08
C ASN A 175 -16.93 9.23 3.92
N ASN A 176 -17.61 9.64 5.00
CA ASN A 176 -17.13 10.75 5.84
C ASN A 176 -15.84 10.44 6.62
N LEU A 177 -15.38 9.18 6.60
CA LEU A 177 -14.13 8.74 7.22
C LEU A 177 -13.01 8.57 6.18
N GLY A 178 -13.24 8.93 4.91
CA GLY A 178 -12.24 8.83 3.85
C GLY A 178 -12.12 7.45 3.19
N TYR A 179 -13.00 6.49 3.50
CA TYR A 179 -12.95 5.18 2.83
C TYR A 179 -13.72 5.20 1.51
N TYR A 180 -13.04 4.80 0.43
CA TYR A 180 -13.58 4.62 -0.90
C TYR A 180 -13.93 3.15 -1.13
N TYR A 181 -15.15 2.91 -1.61
CA TYR A 181 -15.55 1.63 -2.17
C TYR A 181 -16.71 1.87 -3.12
N VAL A 182 -16.60 1.36 -4.33
CA VAL A 182 -17.69 1.25 -5.28
C VAL A 182 -17.84 -0.23 -5.67
N PRO A 183 -19.07 -0.73 -5.84
CA PRO A 183 -19.31 -2.14 -6.15
C PRO A 183 -19.01 -2.50 -7.61
N ASP A 184 -18.79 -1.50 -8.47
CA ASP A 184 -18.51 -1.69 -9.88
C ASP A 184 -17.12 -2.32 -10.09
N THR A 185 -17.03 -3.29 -10.99
CA THR A 185 -15.81 -4.03 -11.29
C THR A 185 -15.39 -3.84 -12.74
N ILE A 186 -14.10 -4.07 -13.03
CA ILE A 186 -13.57 -4.15 -14.39
C ILE A 186 -13.05 -5.57 -14.60
N THR A 187 -13.67 -6.31 -15.52
CA THR A 187 -13.18 -7.65 -15.87
C THR A 187 -11.88 -7.56 -16.66
N LEU A 188 -10.84 -8.24 -16.17
CA LEU A 188 -9.51 -8.28 -16.79
C LEU A 188 -9.52 -9.25 -17.97
N ASN A 189 -9.95 -8.77 -19.13
CA ASN A 189 -10.19 -9.58 -20.33
C ASN A 189 -8.98 -9.77 -21.26
N GLU A 190 -7.83 -9.18 -20.92
CA GLU A 190 -6.60 -9.24 -21.71
C GLU A 190 -5.40 -9.58 -20.82
N SER A 191 -4.57 -10.51 -21.28
CA SER A 191 -3.28 -10.79 -20.64
C SER A 191 -2.27 -9.69 -20.97
N GLY A 192 -1.48 -9.27 -19.99
CA GLY A 192 -0.46 -8.25 -20.19
C GLY A 192 -0.42 -7.23 -19.06
N ARG A 193 0.13 -6.06 -19.37
CA ARG A 193 0.28 -4.92 -18.46
C ARG A 193 -0.97 -4.04 -18.53
N TRP A 194 -1.65 -3.90 -17.40
CA TRP A 194 -2.72 -2.94 -17.20
C TRP A 194 -2.19 -1.77 -16.39
N GLN A 195 -2.49 -0.54 -16.81
CA GLN A 195 -2.06 0.67 -16.11
C GLN A 195 -3.24 1.28 -15.37
N VAL A 196 -3.04 1.63 -14.10
CA VAL A 196 -4.06 2.23 -13.24
C VAL A 196 -3.59 3.61 -12.81
N GLU A 197 -4.37 4.64 -13.13
CA GLU A 197 -4.23 5.98 -12.56
C GLU A 197 -5.28 6.18 -11.46
N ILE A 198 -4.86 6.66 -10.28
CA ILE A 198 -5.79 7.07 -9.22
C ILE A 198 -5.52 8.51 -8.85
N VAL A 199 -6.55 9.33 -8.96
CA VAL A 199 -6.52 10.74 -8.58
C VAL A 199 -7.50 10.97 -7.44
N THR A 200 -7.07 11.68 -6.40
CA THR A 200 -7.91 12.03 -5.26
C THR A 200 -7.88 13.53 -5.01
N LEU A 201 -9.06 14.09 -4.73
CA LEU A 201 -9.29 15.51 -4.47
C LEU A 201 -10.09 15.69 -3.17
N PRO A 202 -9.83 16.76 -2.39
CA PRO A 202 -10.67 17.12 -1.26
C PRO A 202 -12.12 17.35 -1.65
N ALA A 203 -13.05 16.84 -0.84
CA ALA A 203 -14.49 17.14 -0.97
C ALA A 203 -15.16 17.47 0.37
N GLY A 204 -14.40 17.42 1.46
CA GLY A 204 -14.87 17.60 2.83
C GLY A 204 -14.56 18.98 3.41
N VAL A 205 -15.20 19.26 4.54
CA VAL A 205 -14.90 20.45 5.36
C VAL A 205 -13.85 20.06 6.39
N THR A 206 -12.82 20.89 6.54
CA THR A 206 -11.77 20.72 7.56
C THR A 206 -12.16 21.44 8.85
N SER A 207 -11.41 21.23 9.94
CA SER A 207 -11.55 22.00 11.18
C SER A 207 -11.26 23.50 11.00
N ALA A 208 -10.54 23.90 9.94
CA ALA A 208 -10.29 25.29 9.60
C ALA A 208 -11.29 25.87 8.59
N GLY A 209 -12.17 25.05 8.01
CA GLY A 209 -13.16 25.47 7.00
C GLY A 209 -13.04 24.70 5.69
N ILE A 210 -13.60 25.28 4.63
CA ILE A 210 -13.59 24.71 3.29
C ILE A 210 -12.24 25.01 2.62
N PRO A 211 -11.52 24.01 2.08
CA PRO A 211 -10.29 24.24 1.33
C PRO A 211 -10.51 25.18 0.13
N LEU A 212 -9.59 26.11 -0.08
CA LEU A 212 -9.64 27.05 -1.20
C LEU A 212 -8.96 26.47 -2.45
N GLU A 213 -9.42 26.90 -3.63
CA GLU A 213 -8.80 26.56 -4.91
C GLU A 213 -7.43 27.26 -5.07
N PRO A 214 -6.44 26.63 -5.74
CA PRO A 214 -6.50 25.29 -6.32
C PRO A 214 -6.47 24.20 -5.24
N LEU A 215 -7.39 23.24 -5.34
CA LEU A 215 -7.41 22.11 -4.41
C LEU A 215 -6.15 21.24 -4.57
N PRO A 216 -5.57 20.73 -3.47
CA PRO A 216 -4.50 19.74 -3.57
C PRO A 216 -4.99 18.50 -4.32
N ARG A 217 -4.07 17.89 -5.06
CA ARG A 217 -4.31 16.70 -5.85
C ARG A 217 -3.27 15.67 -5.45
N GLY A 218 -3.69 14.41 -5.33
CA GLY A 218 -2.77 13.31 -5.05
C GLY A 218 -3.24 12.01 -5.67
N GLY A 219 -2.45 10.96 -5.46
CA GLY A 219 -2.70 9.61 -5.94
C GLY A 219 -2.16 8.58 -4.97
N VAL A 220 -1.57 7.50 -5.47
CA VAL A 220 -0.91 6.49 -4.64
C VAL A 220 0.51 6.97 -4.27
N LEU A 221 0.93 6.80 -3.02
CA LEU A 221 2.24 7.26 -2.56
C LEU A 221 3.38 6.57 -3.32
N GLY A 222 4.32 7.38 -3.80
CA GLY A 222 5.48 6.96 -4.60
C GLY A 222 5.16 6.53 -6.04
N ALA A 223 3.89 6.55 -6.45
CA ALA A 223 3.51 6.25 -7.83
C ALA A 223 3.83 7.44 -8.75
N THR A 224 4.66 7.20 -9.77
CA THR A 224 5.02 8.24 -10.73
C THR A 224 3.80 8.68 -11.53
N ASN A 225 3.49 9.98 -11.55
CA ASN A 225 2.30 10.54 -12.21
C ASN A 225 0.97 9.89 -11.76
N ASN A 226 0.89 9.43 -10.51
CA ASN A 226 -0.27 8.70 -9.97
C ASN A 226 -0.59 7.37 -10.67
N LEU A 227 0.34 6.84 -11.47
CA LEU A 227 0.18 5.61 -12.23
C LEU A 227 0.90 4.44 -11.56
N PHE A 228 0.26 3.28 -11.54
CA PHE A 228 0.92 2.02 -11.22
C PHE A 228 0.43 0.89 -12.12
N ASP A 229 1.21 -0.19 -12.17
CA ASP A 229 0.91 -1.34 -13.01
C ASP A 229 0.23 -2.47 -12.24
N VAL A 230 -0.64 -3.20 -12.94
CA VAL A 230 -1.14 -4.52 -12.57
C VAL A 230 -0.82 -5.47 -13.72
N TYR A 231 -0.39 -6.69 -13.41
CA TYR A 231 0.02 -7.67 -14.41
C TYR A 231 -1.01 -8.81 -14.47
N VAL A 232 -1.57 -9.04 -15.66
CA VAL A 232 -2.59 -10.06 -15.88
C VAL A 232 -1.98 -11.22 -16.64
N VAL A 233 -2.06 -12.42 -16.06
CA VAL A 233 -1.50 -13.65 -16.63
C VAL A 233 -2.60 -14.66 -16.94
N PRO A 234 -2.49 -15.45 -18.03
CA PRO A 234 -3.39 -16.58 -18.25
C PRO A 234 -3.17 -17.66 -17.18
N GLU A 235 -4.16 -18.53 -16.99
CA GLU A 235 -4.14 -19.60 -15.96
C GLU A 235 -2.90 -20.50 -16.10
N ASP A 236 -2.54 -20.86 -17.34
CA ASP A 236 -1.40 -21.72 -17.68
C ASP A 236 -0.06 -20.99 -17.80
N ALA A 237 0.00 -19.69 -17.44
CA ALA A 237 1.24 -18.93 -17.49
C ALA A 237 2.30 -19.54 -16.55
N GLN A 238 3.47 -19.84 -17.14
CA GLN A 238 4.64 -20.25 -16.37
C GLN A 238 5.22 -19.06 -15.60
N THR A 239 5.73 -19.33 -14.39
CA THR A 239 6.50 -18.36 -13.61
C THR A 239 7.76 -17.93 -14.37
N LEU A 240 8.18 -16.68 -14.19
CA LEU A 240 9.44 -16.19 -14.73
C LEU A 240 10.63 -16.77 -13.96
N GLU A 241 11.56 -17.41 -14.66
CA GLU A 241 12.63 -18.18 -14.04
C GLU A 241 13.85 -17.33 -13.68
N LEU A 242 14.37 -17.50 -12.45
CA LEU A 242 15.66 -16.92 -12.08
C LEU A 242 16.80 -17.76 -12.66
N THR A 243 17.86 -17.08 -13.07
CA THR A 243 19.09 -17.73 -13.57
C THR A 243 19.76 -18.58 -12.48
N SER A 244 19.54 -18.22 -11.21
CA SER A 244 20.08 -18.96 -10.07
C SER A 244 19.26 -20.21 -9.70
N GLY A 245 18.25 -20.57 -10.49
CA GLY A 245 17.37 -21.72 -10.26
C GLY A 245 15.89 -21.33 -10.30
N GLY A 246 15.04 -22.28 -10.72
CA GLY A 246 13.59 -22.19 -10.64
C GLY A 246 13.00 -22.84 -9.40
N GLY A 247 11.67 -22.88 -9.28
CA GLY A 247 11.02 -23.38 -8.08
C GLY A 247 10.74 -22.30 -7.05
N ASP A 248 10.26 -22.73 -5.89
CA ASP A 248 10.27 -21.95 -4.67
C ASP A 248 11.70 -21.59 -4.28
N ILE A 249 11.94 -20.32 -3.97
CA ILE A 249 13.23 -19.78 -3.59
C ILE A 249 13.12 -19.22 -2.18
N GLU A 250 13.91 -19.78 -1.27
CA GLU A 250 14.30 -19.14 -0.03
C GLU A 250 15.81 -18.93 -0.06
N ARG A 251 16.26 -17.69 0.18
CA ARG A 251 17.70 -17.38 0.20
C ARG A 251 18.03 -16.33 1.25
N ALA A 252 19.06 -16.59 2.04
CA ALA A 252 19.64 -15.59 2.93
C ALA A 252 20.51 -14.61 2.14
N TYR A 253 20.39 -13.33 2.46
CA TYR A 253 21.24 -12.25 2.00
C TYR A 253 21.78 -11.48 3.20
N GLY A 254 22.88 -10.75 3.01
CA GLY A 254 23.32 -9.81 4.05
C GLY A 254 22.31 -8.67 4.14
N ALA A 255 21.73 -8.43 5.32
CA ALA A 255 20.88 -7.27 5.56
C ALA A 255 21.59 -5.97 5.11
N GLY A 256 20.86 -5.07 4.46
CA GLY A 256 21.39 -3.83 3.89
C GLY A 256 22.32 -3.99 2.68
N THR A 257 22.59 -5.22 2.22
CA THR A 257 23.51 -5.46 1.09
C THR A 257 22.77 -5.49 -0.24
N ALA A 258 23.32 -4.78 -1.24
CA ALA A 258 22.78 -4.83 -2.59
C ALA A 258 23.05 -6.19 -3.27
N PHE A 259 22.09 -6.66 -4.06
CA PHE A 259 22.23 -7.89 -4.85
C PHE A 259 21.47 -7.81 -6.17
N ASN A 260 21.87 -8.65 -7.12
CA ASN A 260 21.24 -8.72 -8.43
C ASN A 260 20.27 -9.91 -8.51
N LEU A 261 19.11 -9.65 -9.11
CA LEU A 261 18.17 -10.64 -9.57
C LEU A 261 18.23 -10.68 -11.10
N THR A 262 18.41 -11.86 -11.68
CA THR A 262 18.54 -12.05 -13.12
C THR A 262 17.60 -13.14 -13.59
N TRP A 263 16.74 -12.82 -14.55
CA TRP A 263 15.79 -13.75 -15.14
C TRP A 263 16.20 -14.17 -16.54
N GLN A 264 15.79 -15.38 -16.90
CA GLN A 264 15.89 -15.88 -18.26
C GLN A 264 14.61 -15.55 -19.01
N ILE A 265 14.77 -14.91 -20.16
CA ILE A 265 13.72 -14.72 -21.14
C ILE A 265 13.56 -16.04 -21.91
N PRO A 266 12.34 -16.51 -22.16
CA PRO A 266 12.12 -17.65 -23.03
C PRO A 266 12.79 -17.44 -24.40
N PRO A 267 13.61 -18.39 -24.88
CA PRO A 267 14.51 -18.17 -26.02
C PRO A 267 13.78 -17.99 -27.35
N ASP A 268 12.53 -18.41 -27.42
CA ASP A 268 11.64 -18.32 -28.58
C ASP A 268 10.83 -17.01 -28.63
N TRP A 269 10.95 -16.17 -27.60
CA TRP A 269 10.19 -14.92 -27.54
C TRP A 269 10.84 -13.80 -28.34
N THR A 270 10.00 -13.00 -29.00
CA THR A 270 10.40 -11.80 -29.74
C THR A 270 9.66 -10.56 -29.24
N GLY A 271 10.16 -9.35 -29.60
CA GLY A 271 9.52 -8.10 -29.19
C GLY A 271 9.47 -7.87 -27.68
N VAL A 272 10.44 -8.43 -26.95
CA VAL A 272 10.40 -8.55 -25.50
C VAL A 272 10.51 -7.19 -24.81
N ARG A 273 9.63 -6.97 -23.84
CA ARG A 273 9.64 -5.83 -22.91
C ARG A 273 9.60 -6.37 -21.48
N ALA A 274 10.36 -5.75 -20.60
CA ALA A 274 10.43 -6.14 -19.21
C ALA A 274 10.10 -4.96 -18.30
N TYR A 275 9.38 -5.24 -17.22
CA TYR A 275 8.89 -4.26 -16.26
C TYR A 275 9.17 -4.72 -14.84
N HIS A 276 9.28 -3.75 -13.93
CA HIS A 276 9.36 -4.00 -12.50
C HIS A 276 8.42 -3.09 -11.73
N THR A 277 7.99 -3.57 -10.57
CA THR A 277 7.37 -2.77 -9.51
C THR A 277 7.94 -3.22 -8.18
N VAL A 278 8.50 -2.29 -7.42
CA VAL A 278 9.00 -2.48 -6.06
C VAL A 278 8.14 -1.65 -5.14
N SER A 279 7.64 -2.28 -4.07
CA SER A 279 6.73 -1.64 -3.13
C SER A 279 6.91 -2.19 -1.72
N THR A 280 6.52 -1.39 -0.73
CA THR A 280 6.08 -1.89 0.57
C THR A 280 4.56 -1.85 0.61
N PRO A 281 3.90 -2.32 1.68
CA PRO A 281 2.47 -2.08 1.85
C PRO A 281 2.12 -0.57 1.88
N SER A 282 3.07 0.31 2.20
CA SER A 282 2.85 1.75 2.35
C SER A 282 3.15 2.56 1.08
N TYR A 283 4.15 2.16 0.30
CA TYR A 283 4.73 2.96 -0.80
C TYR A 283 4.99 2.13 -2.05
N VAL A 284 4.81 2.73 -3.22
CA VAL A 284 5.56 2.33 -4.41
C VAL A 284 6.96 2.91 -4.28
N LEU A 285 7.97 2.05 -4.25
CA LEU A 285 9.36 2.46 -4.08
C LEU A 285 10.08 2.71 -5.41
N SER A 286 9.72 1.95 -6.44
CA SER A 286 10.25 2.11 -7.78
C SER A 286 9.42 1.29 -8.76
N ASP A 287 9.13 1.83 -9.93
CA ASP A 287 8.51 1.11 -11.03
C ASP A 287 9.11 1.53 -12.38
N GLY A 288 8.85 0.74 -13.43
CA GLY A 288 9.20 1.13 -14.78
C GLY A 288 9.68 -0.03 -15.64
N THR A 289 10.52 0.29 -16.63
CA THR A 289 11.02 -0.66 -17.63
C THR A 289 12.44 -1.12 -17.33
N LEU A 290 12.72 -2.39 -17.56
CA LEU A 290 14.05 -2.98 -17.46
C LEU A 290 14.68 -3.16 -18.85
N GLN A 291 15.99 -2.96 -18.92
CA GLN A 291 16.76 -3.22 -20.13
C GLN A 291 16.92 -4.73 -20.35
N VAL A 292 16.68 -5.15 -21.59
CA VAL A 292 16.80 -6.54 -22.04
C VAL A 292 18.18 -6.74 -22.67
N PHE A 293 18.96 -7.68 -22.14
CA PHE A 293 20.29 -8.03 -22.66
C PHE A 293 20.29 -9.46 -23.19
N GLY A 294 20.15 -9.60 -24.52
CA GLY A 294 20.04 -10.90 -25.17
C GLY A 294 18.81 -11.66 -24.66
N THR A 295 19.05 -12.77 -23.97
CA THR A 295 18.02 -13.62 -23.36
C THR A 295 17.86 -13.39 -21.85
N THR A 296 18.37 -12.28 -21.32
CA THR A 296 18.33 -12.01 -19.88
C THR A 296 17.83 -10.62 -19.54
N VAL A 297 17.24 -10.51 -18.36
CA VAL A 297 16.86 -9.24 -17.71
C VAL A 297 17.45 -9.25 -16.33
N SER A 298 17.98 -8.13 -15.86
CA SER A 298 18.50 -8.00 -14.50
C SER A 298 17.98 -6.76 -13.80
N TYR A 299 17.80 -6.87 -12.49
CA TYR A 299 17.48 -5.77 -11.58
C TYR A 299 18.40 -5.85 -10.37
N GLN A 300 18.96 -4.71 -9.96
CA GLN A 300 19.74 -4.60 -8.73
C GLN A 300 18.83 -4.07 -7.62
N TYR A 301 18.62 -4.88 -6.59
CA TYR A 301 18.00 -4.42 -5.36
C TYR A 301 19.08 -3.79 -4.47
N SER A 302 18.83 -2.57 -3.99
CA SER A 302 19.76 -1.81 -3.15
C SER A 302 19.00 -1.13 -2.01
N PRO A 303 19.00 -1.68 -0.79
CA PRO A 303 18.35 -1.07 0.37
C PRO A 303 18.80 0.36 0.63
N ALA A 304 20.11 0.63 0.50
CA ALA A 304 20.67 1.95 0.73
C ALA A 304 20.22 3.00 -0.31
N ALA A 305 19.95 2.58 -1.55
CA ALA A 305 19.40 3.49 -2.56
C ALA A 305 17.94 3.80 -2.25
N LEU A 306 17.13 2.77 -1.96
CA LEU A 306 15.72 2.95 -1.63
C LEU A 306 15.52 3.77 -0.35
N SER A 307 16.35 3.58 0.68
CA SER A 307 16.23 4.34 1.93
C SER A 307 16.64 5.81 1.80
N ALA A 308 17.33 6.19 0.72
CA ALA A 308 17.68 7.59 0.48
C ALA A 308 16.43 8.38 0.08
N ASP A 309 15.52 7.76 -0.67
CA ASP A 309 14.29 8.36 -1.18
C ASP A 309 13.09 8.09 -0.24
N PHE A 310 13.18 7.01 0.55
CA PHE A 310 12.18 6.55 1.51
C PHE A 310 12.83 6.31 2.89
N PRO A 311 12.94 7.36 3.72
CA PRO A 311 13.69 7.29 4.99
C PRO A 311 13.07 6.33 6.01
N ASN A 312 11.83 5.90 5.81
CA ASN A 312 11.18 4.92 6.67
C ASN A 312 11.74 3.50 6.49
N LEU A 313 12.41 3.20 5.38
CA LEU A 313 12.98 1.88 5.13
C LEU A 313 14.28 1.63 5.89
N GLU A 314 14.37 0.47 6.55
CA GLU A 314 15.61 0.08 7.20
C GLU A 314 16.69 -0.32 6.19
N SER A 315 17.77 0.47 6.15
CA SER A 315 18.95 0.19 5.32
C SER A 315 20.12 -0.43 6.06
N THR A 316 20.02 -0.57 7.39
CA THR A 316 21.10 -1.08 8.24
C THR A 316 20.99 -2.60 8.44
N SER A 317 22.07 -3.20 8.95
CA SER A 317 22.11 -4.62 9.32
C SER A 317 21.53 -4.92 10.72
N ALA A 318 20.88 -3.96 11.36
CA ALA A 318 20.25 -4.16 12.66
C ALA A 318 18.92 -4.91 12.51
N GLY A 319 18.69 -5.91 13.36
CA GLY A 319 17.54 -6.81 13.24
C GLY A 319 17.91 -8.12 12.54
N SER A 320 16.93 -9.02 12.43
CA SER A 320 17.02 -10.26 11.65
C SER A 320 15.62 -10.84 11.43
N GLY A 321 15.44 -11.61 10.35
CA GLY A 321 14.19 -12.29 10.07
C GLY A 321 13.04 -11.36 9.67
N SER A 322 11.83 -11.90 9.66
CA SER A 322 10.65 -11.26 9.06
C SER A 322 10.14 -10.00 9.76
N SER A 323 10.61 -9.71 10.97
CA SER A 323 10.30 -8.49 11.71
C SER A 323 11.45 -7.46 11.67
N GLY A 324 12.56 -7.77 11.01
CA GLY A 324 13.76 -6.92 11.03
C GLY A 324 13.62 -5.62 10.25
N SER A 325 12.74 -5.60 9.25
CA SER A 325 12.41 -4.44 8.41
C SER A 325 10.99 -4.52 7.89
N ASP A 326 10.54 -3.45 7.24
CA ASP A 326 9.42 -3.51 6.30
C ASP A 326 9.61 -4.62 5.25
N VAL A 327 8.50 -5.22 4.83
CA VAL A 327 8.49 -6.22 3.75
C VAL A 327 8.52 -5.50 2.42
N VAL A 328 9.57 -5.76 1.62
CA VAL A 328 9.66 -5.24 0.25
C VAL A 328 9.19 -6.30 -0.73
N THR A 329 8.20 -5.95 -1.55
CA THR A 329 7.64 -6.77 -2.61
C THR A 329 8.14 -6.27 -3.96
N LEU A 330 8.82 -7.13 -4.72
CA LEU A 330 9.31 -6.86 -6.07
C LEU A 330 8.56 -7.76 -7.05
N THR A 331 7.74 -7.20 -7.92
CA THR A 331 7.12 -7.92 -9.03
C THR A 331 7.83 -7.59 -10.33
N PHE A 332 8.19 -8.63 -11.08
CA PHE A 332 8.78 -8.53 -12.41
C PHE A 332 7.84 -9.13 -13.43
N ALA A 333 7.71 -8.48 -14.58
CA ALA A 333 6.91 -8.95 -15.70
C ALA A 333 7.71 -8.88 -16.99
N VAL A 334 7.73 -9.98 -17.74
CA VAL A 334 8.30 -10.04 -19.09
C VAL A 334 7.16 -10.32 -20.05
N LEU A 335 7.00 -9.45 -21.05
CA LEU A 335 6.01 -9.57 -22.10
C LEU A 335 6.71 -9.74 -23.44
N GLY A 336 6.15 -10.54 -24.34
CA GLY A 336 6.68 -10.73 -25.69
C GLY A 336 5.69 -11.46 -26.58
N THR A 337 6.18 -11.90 -27.74
CA THR A 337 5.45 -12.77 -28.66
C THR A 337 6.12 -14.13 -28.68
N ASP A 338 5.38 -15.20 -28.40
CA ASP A 338 5.90 -16.56 -28.33
C ASP A 338 6.17 -17.20 -29.71
N ALA A 339 6.62 -18.46 -29.74
CA ALA A 339 6.88 -19.20 -30.97
C ALA A 339 5.65 -19.34 -31.90
N ASN A 340 4.43 -19.26 -31.36
CA ASN A 340 3.18 -19.38 -32.11
C ASN A 340 2.72 -18.04 -32.69
N GLY A 341 3.34 -16.93 -32.29
CA GLY A 341 2.92 -15.59 -32.68
C GLY A 341 1.92 -14.97 -31.70
N ASP A 342 1.65 -15.63 -30.58
CA ASP A 342 0.69 -15.17 -29.58
C ASP A 342 1.37 -14.24 -28.56
N SER A 343 0.62 -13.25 -28.06
CA SER A 343 1.09 -12.38 -26.98
C SER A 343 1.22 -13.20 -25.70
N ALA A 344 2.38 -13.14 -25.07
CA ALA A 344 2.69 -13.92 -23.88
C ALA A 344 3.29 -13.04 -22.78
N ILE A 345 3.01 -13.42 -21.54
CA ILE A 345 3.52 -12.75 -20.34
C ILE A 345 3.94 -13.80 -19.31
N ARG A 346 5.06 -13.55 -18.63
CA ARG A 346 5.50 -14.28 -17.44
C ARG A 346 5.83 -13.30 -16.34
N THR A 347 5.41 -13.62 -15.13
CA THR A 347 5.68 -12.79 -13.95
C THR A 347 6.41 -13.57 -12.88
N ARG A 348 7.05 -12.82 -11.98
CA ARG A 348 7.50 -13.35 -10.69
C ARG A 348 7.54 -12.25 -9.65
N THR A 349 6.98 -12.54 -8.49
CA THR A 349 7.09 -11.71 -7.29
C THR A 349 8.07 -12.33 -6.32
N VAL A 350 8.89 -11.46 -5.76
CA VAL A 350 9.91 -11.74 -4.77
C VAL A 350 9.59 -10.86 -3.56
N MET A 351 9.54 -11.47 -2.38
CA MET A 351 9.40 -10.76 -1.11
C MET A 351 10.73 -10.77 -0.38
N ILE A 352 11.14 -9.61 0.13
CA ILE A 352 12.33 -9.44 0.96
C ILE A 352 11.87 -9.17 2.39
N PHE A 353 12.22 -10.08 3.27
CA PHE A 353 12.03 -10.04 4.71
C PHE A 353 13.39 -9.75 5.36
N HIS A 354 13.79 -8.48 5.36
CA HIS A 354 15.06 -8.00 5.92
C HIS A 354 16.33 -8.69 5.35
N ASP A 355 16.69 -9.86 5.87
CA ASP A 355 17.85 -10.68 5.49
C ASP A 355 17.47 -11.93 4.67
N ARG A 356 16.19 -12.10 4.33
CA ARG A 356 15.70 -13.24 3.54
C ARG A 356 14.92 -12.81 2.32
N LEU A 357 15.23 -13.46 1.21
CA LEU A 357 14.44 -13.45 0.00
C LEU A 357 13.53 -14.69 -0.01
N TYR A 358 12.27 -14.48 -0.33
CA TYR A 358 11.28 -15.52 -0.52
C TYR A 358 10.50 -15.32 -1.84
N SER A 359 10.25 -16.40 -2.57
CA SER A 359 9.45 -16.38 -3.80
C SER A 359 8.92 -17.80 -4.05
N VAL A 360 7.66 -17.95 -4.44
CA VAL A 360 7.05 -19.27 -4.71
C VAL A 360 6.64 -19.42 -6.17
N ASP A 361 6.70 -20.64 -6.67
CA ASP A 361 6.07 -21.02 -7.94
C ASP A 361 4.56 -21.13 -7.74
N GLY A 362 3.77 -20.69 -8.72
CA GLY A 362 2.32 -20.61 -8.55
C GLY A 362 1.94 -19.52 -7.54
N GLN A 363 2.38 -18.29 -7.82
CA GLN A 363 2.07 -17.10 -7.02
C GLN A 363 0.60 -17.07 -6.59
N VAL A 364 0.30 -16.56 -5.39
CA VAL A 364 -1.08 -16.18 -5.05
C VAL A 364 -1.52 -15.12 -6.05
N ARG A 365 -2.38 -15.48 -7.00
CA ARG A 365 -2.90 -14.56 -8.01
C ARG A 365 -4.18 -13.96 -7.46
N GLY A 366 -4.34 -12.65 -7.61
CA GLY A 366 -5.61 -12.03 -7.24
C GLY A 366 -6.73 -12.63 -8.09
N GLY A 367 -7.80 -13.09 -7.44
CA GLY A 367 -8.89 -13.83 -8.06
C GLY A 367 -8.83 -15.35 -7.85
N ASP A 368 -7.76 -15.90 -7.26
CA ASP A 368 -7.75 -17.28 -6.78
C ASP A 368 -8.78 -17.41 -5.64
N VAL A 369 -9.84 -18.19 -5.89
CA VAL A 369 -10.77 -18.61 -4.84
C VAL A 369 -10.19 -19.87 -4.22
N GLU A 370 -9.45 -19.73 -3.11
CA GLU A 370 -9.27 -20.84 -2.15
C GLU A 370 -10.31 -20.77 -1.03
#